data_AF-A0A436E049-F1
#
_entry.id   AF-A0A436E049-F1
#
_cell.length_a   1.000
_cell.length_b   1.000
_cell.length_c   1.000
_cell.angle_alpha   90.00
_cell.angle_beta   90.00
_cell.angle_gamma   90.00
#
_symmetry.space_group_name_H-M   'P 1'
#
loop_
_entity.id
_entity.type
_entity.pdbx_description
1 polymer ?
#
loop_
_entity_poly.entity_id
_entity_poly.type
_entity_poly.pdbx_seq_one_letter_code
_entity_poly.pdbx_strand_id
1 'polypeptide(L)'
;MPFAQLKDRALVSVSGPDAEHFLQNILTTDLDILAPGEAKPGALLTPQGKILFDFLISRTGENAFWLECRADISDAFIRRLTLYKLRAKVEIAKSDQAFVIVAWGHEST
;
A
#
# COMPACT_ATOMS: atom_id res chain seq x y z
N MET A 1 7.63 -24.97 6.49
CA MET A 1 7.77 -23.54 6.85
C MET A 1 6.57 -23.16 7.69
N PRO A 2 6.75 -22.81 8.97
CA PRO A 2 5.66 -22.24 9.78
C PRO A 2 5.08 -21.01 9.09
N PHE A 3 3.77 -20.81 9.26
CA PHE A 3 3.05 -19.65 8.75
C PHE A 3 1.95 -19.22 9.71
N ALA A 4 1.55 -17.95 9.61
CA ALA A 4 0.42 -17.39 10.33
C ALA A 4 -0.36 -16.44 9.42
N GLN A 5 -1.69 -16.50 9.53
CA GLN A 5 -2.57 -15.51 8.91
C GLN A 5 -2.63 -14.25 9.78
N LEU A 6 -2.37 -13.10 9.17
CA LEU A 6 -2.50 -11.80 9.82
C LEU A 6 -3.89 -11.23 9.52
N LYS A 7 -4.83 -11.46 10.44
CA LYS A 7 -6.25 -11.07 10.28
C LYS A 7 -6.50 -9.58 10.53
N ASP A 8 -5.52 -8.90 11.11
CA ASP A 8 -5.53 -7.48 11.41
C ASP A 8 -5.00 -6.62 10.27
N ARG A 9 -4.80 -7.20 9.08
CA ARG A 9 -4.27 -6.53 7.88
C ARG A 9 -5.34 -6.35 6.81
N ALA A 10 -5.20 -5.29 6.04
CA ALA A 10 -6.06 -4.97 4.92
C ALA A 10 -5.22 -4.60 3.70
N LEU A 11 -5.73 -4.93 2.50
CA LEU A 11 -5.16 -4.48 1.23
C LEU A 11 -6.03 -3.36 0.65
N VAL A 12 -5.38 -2.28 0.23
CA VAL A 12 -5.97 -1.22 -0.57
C VAL A 12 -5.39 -1.31 -1.97
N SER A 13 -6.24 -1.48 -2.98
CA SER A 13 -5.84 -1.41 -4.38
C SER A 13 -5.87 0.02 -4.87
N VAL A 14 -4.82 0.43 -5.58
CA VAL A 14 -4.74 1.71 -6.27
C VAL A 14 -4.36 1.46 -7.72
N SER A 15 -5.22 1.80 -8.65
CA SER A 15 -5.02 1.49 -10.08
C SER A 15 -5.52 2.60 -10.99
N GLY A 16 -5.08 2.60 -12.26
CA GLY A 16 -5.51 3.54 -13.28
C GLY A 16 -4.35 4.35 -13.84
N PRO A 17 -4.52 5.02 -14.98
CA PRO A 17 -3.40 5.58 -15.75
C PRO A 17 -2.57 6.64 -15.01
N ASP A 18 -3.13 7.28 -13.98
CA ASP A 18 -2.41 8.28 -13.18
C ASP A 18 -1.90 7.73 -11.83
N ALA A 19 -2.06 6.42 -11.55
CA ALA A 19 -1.85 5.85 -10.22
C ALA A 19 -0.41 5.98 -9.74
N GLU A 20 0.57 5.67 -10.58
CA GLU A 20 1.99 5.74 -10.23
C GLU A 20 2.41 7.17 -9.93
N HIS A 21 2.13 8.11 -10.85
CA HIS A 21 2.41 9.52 -10.65
C HIS A 21 1.67 10.09 -9.42
N PHE A 22 0.42 9.70 -9.20
CA PHE A 22 -0.34 10.11 -8.02
C PHE A 22 0.35 9.66 -6.72
N LEU A 23 0.69 8.37 -6.63
CA LEU A 23 1.32 7.80 -5.44
C LEU A 23 2.73 8.34 -5.21
N GLN A 24 3.56 8.45 -6.25
CA GLN A 24 4.91 9.02 -6.19
C GLN A 24 4.94 10.43 -5.59
N ASN A 25 3.89 11.23 -5.83
CA ASN A 25 3.80 12.60 -5.34
C ASN A 25 3.41 12.73 -3.87
N ILE A 26 2.82 11.70 -3.26
CA ILE A 26 2.24 11.79 -1.91
C ILE A 26 2.84 10.79 -0.93
N LEU A 27 3.47 9.72 -1.41
CA LEU A 27 4.08 8.70 -0.58
C LEU A 27 5.59 8.94 -0.47
N THR A 28 6.19 8.41 0.60
CA THR A 28 7.65 8.46 0.81
C THR A 28 8.42 7.46 -0.05
N THR A 29 7.73 6.45 -0.60
CA THR A 29 8.37 5.37 -1.36
C THR A 29 8.60 5.79 -2.79
N ASP A 30 9.84 5.62 -3.26
CA ASP A 30 10.17 5.78 -4.67
C ASP A 30 9.70 4.56 -5.47
N LEU A 31 8.71 4.76 -6.34
CA LEU A 31 8.10 3.72 -7.15
C LEU A 31 8.94 3.39 -8.38
N ASP A 32 9.80 4.30 -8.86
CA ASP A 32 10.65 4.06 -10.03
C ASP A 32 11.59 2.85 -9.82
N ILE A 33 11.97 2.61 -8.55
CA ILE A 33 12.82 1.48 -8.14
C ILE A 33 12.06 0.31 -7.50
N LEU A 34 10.72 0.38 -7.42
CA LEU A 34 9.89 -0.72 -6.92
C LEU A 34 9.73 -1.76 -8.04
N ALA A 35 10.53 -2.83 -8.00
CA ALA A 35 10.47 -3.87 -9.02
C ALA A 35 9.21 -4.77 -8.88
N PRO A 36 8.72 -5.37 -9.98
CA PRO A 36 7.67 -6.38 -9.92
C PRO A 36 8.06 -7.54 -8.98
N GLY A 37 7.11 -8.00 -8.16
CA GLY A 37 7.34 -9.06 -7.18
C GLY A 37 8.01 -8.59 -5.88
N GLU A 38 8.37 -7.32 -5.76
CA GLU A 38 8.85 -6.74 -4.51
C GLU A 38 7.75 -5.99 -3.75
N ALA A 39 7.95 -5.89 -2.45
CA ALA A 39 7.24 -4.94 -1.59
C ALA A 39 8.26 -4.03 -0.90
N LYS A 40 7.93 -2.75 -0.73
CA LYS A 40 8.74 -1.78 0.00
C LYS A 40 7.91 -1.11 1.10
N PRO A 41 8.53 -0.75 2.24
CA PRO A 41 7.87 0.07 3.22
C PRO A 41 7.63 1.48 2.67
N GLY A 42 6.52 2.08 3.10
CA GLY A 42 6.13 3.42 2.72
C GLY A 42 5.29 4.10 3.79
N ALA A 43 5.21 5.41 3.69
CA ALA A 43 4.35 6.21 4.53
C ALA A 43 3.67 7.33 3.74
N LEU A 44 2.51 7.74 4.23
CA LEU A 44 1.86 9.00 3.89
C LEU A 44 2.08 9.96 5.05
N LEU A 45 2.61 11.16 4.76
CA LEU A 45 2.99 12.13 5.79
C LEU A 45 1.99 13.28 5.92
N THR A 46 2.03 13.97 7.06
CA THR A 46 1.51 15.33 7.18
C THR A 46 2.41 16.30 6.41
N PRO A 47 1.93 17.51 6.08
CA PRO A 47 2.79 18.57 5.52
C PRO A 47 4.00 18.92 6.39
N GLN A 48 3.94 18.64 7.69
CA GLN A 48 5.04 18.84 8.64
C GLN A 48 5.98 17.62 8.75
N GLY A 49 5.78 16.58 7.93
CA GLY A 49 6.63 15.39 7.90
C GLY A 49 6.31 14.34 8.97
N LYS A 50 5.16 14.41 9.66
CA LYS A 50 4.75 13.36 10.62
C LYS A 50 4.09 12.21 9.89
N ILE A 51 4.35 10.97 10.30
CA ILE A 51 3.69 9.79 9.73
C ILE A 51 2.18 9.84 10.06
N LEU A 52 1.34 9.82 9.03
CA LEU A 52 -0.11 9.62 9.17
C LEU A 52 -0.47 8.15 9.04
N PHE A 53 0.15 7.47 8.07
CA PHE A 53 -0.09 6.06 7.75
C PHE A 53 1.23 5.44 7.29
N ASP A 54 1.48 4.22 7.70
CA ASP A 54 2.55 3.35 7.22
C ASP A 54 1.96 2.09 6.58
N PHE A 55 2.66 1.55 5.59
CA PHE A 55 2.19 0.42 4.78
C PHE A 55 3.35 -0.26 4.06
N LEU A 56 3.09 -1.45 3.53
CA LEU A 56 3.90 -2.05 2.46
C LEU A 56 3.22 -1.77 1.12
N ILE A 57 4.00 -1.37 0.11
CA ILE A 57 3.52 -1.17 -1.26
C ILE A 57 4.17 -2.17 -2.21
N SER A 58 3.38 -2.75 -3.12
CA SER A 58 3.85 -3.62 -4.19
C SER A 58 3.16 -3.32 -5.51
N ARG A 59 3.82 -3.65 -6.63
CA ARG A 59 3.24 -3.58 -7.97
C ARG A 59 2.42 -4.83 -8.26
N THR A 60 1.24 -4.64 -8.85
CA THR A 60 0.30 -5.71 -9.25
C THR A 60 0.01 -5.71 -10.75
N GLY A 61 0.46 -4.68 -11.46
CA GLY A 61 0.33 -4.53 -12.91
C GLY A 61 0.86 -3.18 -13.35
N GLU A 62 0.68 -2.85 -14.63
CA GLU A 62 0.97 -1.52 -15.15
C GLU A 62 0.03 -0.50 -14.49
N ASN A 63 0.60 0.51 -13.83
CA ASN A 63 -0.14 1.51 -13.04
C ASN A 63 -1.15 0.90 -12.05
N ALA A 64 -0.79 -0.22 -11.41
CA ALA A 64 -1.62 -0.88 -10.41
C ALA A 64 -0.77 -1.35 -9.22
N PHE A 65 -1.24 -1.02 -8.01
CA PHE A 65 -0.51 -1.22 -6.77
C PHE A 65 -1.40 -1.78 -5.67
N TRP A 66 -0.80 -2.54 -4.76
CA TRP A 66 -1.39 -2.85 -3.46
C TRP A 66 -0.67 -2.08 -2.36
N LEU A 67 -1.45 -1.58 -1.41
CA LEU A 67 -0.99 -1.01 -0.15
C LEU A 67 -1.52 -1.91 0.98
N GLU A 68 -0.63 -2.65 1.63
CA GLU A 68 -0.95 -3.43 2.83
C GLU A 68 -0.76 -2.57 4.07
N CYS A 69 -1.79 -2.48 4.89
CA CYS A 69 -1.77 -1.73 6.14
C CYS A 69 -2.59 -2.44 7.21
N ARG A 70 -2.60 -1.90 8.44
CA ARG A 70 -3.50 -2.38 9.48
C ARG A 70 -4.96 -2.13 9.10
N ALA A 71 -5.82 -3.11 9.39
CA ALA A 71 -7.23 -3.07 9.05
C ALA A 71 -8.00 -1.95 9.78
N ASP A 72 -7.55 -1.55 10.97
CA ASP A 72 -8.20 -0.50 11.78
C ASP A 72 -7.95 0.92 11.24
N ILE A 73 -6.93 1.12 10.40
CA ILE A 73 -6.62 2.41 9.78
C ILE A 73 -7.00 2.49 8.30
N SER A 74 -7.37 1.38 7.66
CA SER A 74 -7.56 1.29 6.21
C SER A 74 -8.57 2.30 5.67
N ASP A 75 -9.69 2.49 6.38
CA ASP A 75 -10.78 3.33 5.88
C ASP A 75 -10.40 4.82 5.99
N ALA A 76 -9.70 5.20 7.06
CA ALA A 76 -9.12 6.53 7.20
C ALA A 76 -8.02 6.79 6.16
N PHE A 77 -7.22 5.76 5.86
CA PHE A 77 -6.18 5.84 4.83
C PHE A 77 -6.77 6.04 3.44
N ILE A 78 -7.76 5.23 3.05
CA ILE A 78 -8.50 5.37 1.78
C ILE A 78 -9.13 6.76 1.67
N ARG A 79 -9.77 7.24 2.74
CA ARG A 79 -10.36 8.58 2.77
C ARG A 79 -9.31 9.67 2.52
N ARG A 80 -8.11 9.51 3.09
CA ARG A 80 -7.01 10.47 2.89
C ARG A 80 -6.44 10.40 1.47
N LEU A 81 -6.21 9.21 0.91
CA LEU A 81 -5.79 9.06 -0.49
C LEU A 81 -6.85 9.67 -1.44
N THR A 82 -8.12 9.42 -1.18
CA THR A 82 -9.23 9.97 -1.98
C THR A 82 -9.27 11.50 -1.95
N LEU A 83 -8.99 12.11 -0.80
CA LEU A 83 -8.89 13.57 -0.68
C LEU A 83 -7.77 14.13 -1.57
N TYR A 84 -6.64 13.44 -1.67
CA TYR A 84 -5.48 13.88 -2.47
C TYR A 84 -5.58 13.54 -3.96
N LYS A 85 -6.42 12.56 -4.34
CA LYS A 85 -6.61 12.14 -5.74
C LYS A 85 -7.04 13.29 -6.67
N LEU A 86 -7.85 14.23 -6.19
CA LEU A 86 -8.39 15.35 -6.99
C LEU A 86 -8.97 14.85 -8.34
N ARG A 87 -8.36 15.26 -9.46
CA ARG A 87 -8.77 14.89 -10.83
C ARG A 87 -7.99 13.72 -11.43
N ALA A 88 -7.03 13.17 -10.68
CA ALA A 88 -6.24 12.03 -11.17
C ALA A 88 -7.16 10.84 -11.46
N LYS A 89 -6.97 10.20 -12.60
CA LYS A 89 -7.69 9.02 -13.06
C LYS A 89 -7.16 7.78 -12.32
N VAL A 90 -7.54 7.68 -11.05
CA VAL A 90 -7.13 6.62 -10.13
C VAL A 90 -8.35 6.01 -9.46
N GLU A 91 -8.45 4.70 -9.44
CA GLU A 91 -9.41 3.95 -8.61
C GLU A 91 -8.72 3.53 -7.31
N ILE A 92 -9.41 3.71 -6.18
CA ILE A 92 -8.93 3.36 -4.85
C ILE A 92 -10.02 2.52 -4.20
N ALA A 93 -9.71 1.29 -3.82
CA ALA A 93 -10.67 0.37 -3.22
C ALA A 93 -10.03 -0.47 -2.12
N LYS A 94 -10.83 -0.80 -1.11
CA LYS A 94 -10.46 -1.84 -0.13
C LYS A 94 -10.74 -3.20 -0.74
N SER A 95 -9.82 -4.15 -0.55
CA SER A 95 -10.07 -5.53 -0.96
C SER A 95 -10.80 -6.29 0.13
N ASP A 96 -12.00 -6.80 -0.18
CA ASP A 96 -12.85 -7.54 0.77
C ASP A 96 -12.50 -9.04 0.84
N GLN A 97 -11.67 -9.53 -0.08
CA GLN A 97 -11.35 -10.97 -0.24
C GLN A 97 -9.85 -11.27 -0.15
N ALA A 98 -9.06 -10.34 0.37
CA ALA A 98 -7.62 -10.53 0.54
C ALA A 98 -7.27 -11.16 1.89
N PHE A 99 -6.29 -12.07 1.88
CA PHE A 99 -5.67 -12.61 3.08
C PHE A 99 -4.19 -12.28 3.08
N VAL A 100 -3.67 -11.83 4.21
CA VAL A 100 -2.23 -11.64 4.42
C VAL A 100 -1.72 -12.82 5.24
N ILE A 101 -0.70 -13.50 4.72
CA ILE A 101 -0.03 -14.62 5.38
C ILE A 101 1.44 -14.26 5.47
N VAL A 102 2.02 -14.48 6.64
CA VAL A 102 3.47 -14.48 6.82
C VAL A 102 3.92 -15.93 6.97
N ALA A 103 4.97 -16.30 6.24
CA ALA A 103 5.63 -17.59 6.35
C ALA A 103 7.12 -17.35 6.61
N TRP A 104 7.73 -18.15 7.48
CA TRP A 104 9.14 -17.97 7.85
C TRP A 104 9.86 -19.31 7.91
N GLY A 105 11.18 -19.24 7.69
CA GLY A 105 12.09 -20.37 7.89
C GLY A 105 12.42 -20.58 9.37
N HIS A 106 12.96 -21.76 9.70
CA HIS A 106 13.50 -22.02 11.04
C HIS A 106 14.92 -21.48 11.24
N GLU A 107 15.56 -20.99 10.17
CA GLU A 107 16.91 -20.46 10.21
C GLU A 107 16.86 -18.94 10.36
N SER A 108 17.28 -18.47 11.54
CA SER A 108 17.73 -17.10 11.75
C SER A 108 19.21 -17.10 11.44
N THR A 109 19.61 -16.75 10.22
CA THR A 109 21.00 -16.42 9.90
C THR A 109 21.29 -14.97 10.22
#